data_AF-A0A842THU4-F1
#
_entry.id   AF-A0A842THU4-F1
#
_cell.length_a   1.000
_cell.length_b   1.000
_cell.length_c   1.000
_cell.angle_alpha   90.00
_cell.angle_beta   90.00
_cell.angle_gamma   90.00
#
_symmetry.space_group_name_H-M   'P 1'
#
loop_
_entity.id
_entity.type
_entity.pdbx_description
1 polymer ?
#
loop_
_entity_poly.entity_id
_entity_poly.type
_entity_poly.pdbx_seq_one_letter_code
_entity_poly.pdbx_strand_id
1 'polypeptide(L)'
;MKGFCVINPNYEISYDKTIINDLQFKNINVILSCFLCNPPQSKNEGIYYRIIKSEHGKCIQCISFWNRQWFPYHIHDYHPFFIYLDDKNFVKFILIDDGHHYSKMIKISKNQIGTDFRISFFLPDHGLTDRLKIGRIFKPKLIPLKPKQIIKWWIINNMAQLKLRTKLIDPYKKGLIPESEPKKDSLIYRINHITTFNIIHQPMNSLRYTFRDEVVCPVCKEMSTLDFLPVYKDQETDFFFLKNEMKCKNGHKFTIKYNFQEGKMEYFN
;
A
#
# COMPACT_ATOMS: atom_id res chain seq x y z
N MET A 1 16.76 -8.59 -29.47
CA MET A 1 16.83 -9.13 -28.09
C MET A 1 17.60 -8.17 -27.20
N LYS A 2 16.91 -7.44 -26.30
CA LYS A 2 17.53 -6.74 -25.15
C LYS A 2 16.49 -6.60 -24.02
N GLY A 3 16.76 -7.31 -22.91
CA GLY A 3 16.44 -6.95 -21.52
C GLY A 3 15.01 -6.57 -21.15
N PHE A 4 14.19 -7.57 -20.85
CA PHE A 4 12.90 -7.41 -20.16
C PHE A 4 13.14 -7.32 -18.64
N CYS A 5 12.38 -6.47 -17.95
CA CYS A 5 12.40 -6.40 -16.48
C CYS A 5 11.24 -7.24 -15.94
N VAL A 6 11.54 -8.47 -15.52
CA VAL A 6 10.61 -9.39 -14.85
C VAL A 6 10.63 -9.06 -13.36
N ILE A 7 9.48 -8.76 -12.75
CA ILE A 7 9.37 -8.74 -11.28
C ILE A 7 8.92 -10.15 -10.87
N ASN A 8 9.88 -11.07 -10.83
CA ASN A 8 9.76 -12.33 -10.09
C ASN A 8 10.44 -12.05 -8.76
N PRO A 9 9.72 -11.50 -7.78
CA PRO A 9 10.38 -11.12 -6.56
C PRO A 9 10.79 -12.42 -5.87
N ASN A 10 12.09 -12.56 -5.66
CA ASN A 10 12.69 -13.74 -5.04
C ASN A 10 12.37 -13.73 -3.54
N TYR A 11 11.11 -14.02 -3.21
CA TYR A 11 10.62 -14.07 -1.84
C TYR A 11 9.73 -15.28 -1.59
N GLU A 12 9.68 -15.69 -0.32
CA GLU A 12 8.74 -16.67 0.20
C GLU A 12 7.59 -15.97 0.93
N ILE A 13 6.38 -16.52 0.81
CA ILE A 13 5.21 -16.04 1.55
C ILE A 13 4.87 -17.02 2.68
N SER A 14 4.72 -16.49 3.90
CA SER A 14 4.23 -17.20 5.08
C SER A 14 3.00 -16.51 5.67
N TYR A 15 2.24 -17.29 6.46
CA TYR A 15 1.08 -16.83 7.23
C TYR A 15 1.19 -17.28 8.69
N ASP A 16 2.42 -17.52 9.15
CA ASP A 16 2.71 -17.94 10.51
C ASP A 16 2.30 -16.84 11.51
N LYS A 17 1.21 -17.11 12.24
CA LYS A 17 0.64 -16.17 13.21
C LYS A 17 1.60 -15.86 14.36
N THR A 18 2.55 -16.74 14.66
CA THR A 18 3.52 -16.53 15.74
C THR A 18 4.50 -15.39 15.45
N ILE A 19 4.72 -15.07 14.17
CA ILE A 19 5.60 -13.97 13.75
C ILE A 19 4.91 -12.62 13.92
N ILE A 20 3.63 -12.52 13.54
CA ILE A 20 2.86 -11.28 13.71
C ILE A 20 2.40 -11.10 15.16
N ASN A 21 2.14 -12.19 15.88
CA ASN A 21 1.85 -12.25 17.31
C ASN A 21 0.86 -11.17 17.80
N ASP A 22 -0.30 -11.05 17.15
CA ASP A 22 -1.29 -10.00 17.46
C ASP A 22 -0.70 -8.57 17.48
N LEU A 23 0.34 -8.34 16.67
CA LEU A 23 1.12 -7.11 16.56
C LEU A 23 1.97 -6.77 17.80
N GLN A 24 2.27 -7.77 18.63
CA GLN A 24 3.17 -7.68 19.79
C GLN A 24 4.55 -8.24 19.45
N PHE A 25 5.55 -7.38 19.35
CA PHE A 25 6.93 -7.73 19.03
C PHE A 25 7.84 -7.59 20.26
N LYS A 26 9.02 -8.23 20.20
CA LYS A 26 9.96 -8.23 21.33
C LYS A 26 10.45 -6.83 21.72
N ASN A 27 10.54 -5.90 20.76
CA ASN A 27 10.96 -4.52 21.02
C ASN A 27 9.84 -3.49 21.05
N ILE A 28 8.67 -3.75 20.47
CA ILE A 28 7.56 -2.80 20.48
C ILE A 28 6.21 -3.53 20.46
N ASN A 29 5.18 -2.88 20.97
CA ASN A 29 3.80 -3.32 20.81
C ASN A 29 3.09 -2.35 19.85
N VAL A 30 2.48 -2.85 18.78
CA VAL A 30 1.73 -2.00 17.84
C VAL A 30 0.24 -2.01 18.18
N ILE A 31 -0.24 -0.89 18.71
CA ILE A 31 -1.64 -0.68 19.10
C ILE A 31 -2.40 -0.06 17.95
N LEU A 32 -3.57 -0.62 17.61
CA LEU A 32 -4.49 -0.02 16.65
C LEU A 32 -5.59 0.79 17.35
N SER A 33 -5.93 1.96 16.81
CA SER A 33 -7.04 2.77 17.30
C SER A 33 -7.83 3.45 16.18
N CYS A 34 -9.08 3.81 16.46
CA CYS A 34 -9.94 4.56 15.55
C CYS A 34 -10.29 5.93 16.15
N PHE A 35 -10.20 6.97 15.33
CA PHE A 35 -10.58 8.34 15.67
C PHE A 35 -11.56 8.82 14.59
N LEU A 36 -12.70 9.39 14.98
CA LEU A 36 -13.78 9.81 14.07
C LEU A 36 -14.31 8.70 13.12
N CYS A 37 -14.04 7.43 13.43
CA CYS A 37 -14.58 6.26 12.74
C CYS A 37 -14.79 5.11 13.74
N ASN A 38 -15.51 4.07 13.32
CA ASN A 38 -15.74 2.87 14.14
C ASN A 38 -14.76 1.74 13.79
N PRO A 39 -14.43 0.86 14.76
CA PRO A 39 -13.62 -0.32 14.50
C PRO A 39 -14.36 -1.30 13.57
N PRO A 40 -13.65 -2.22 12.90
CA PRO A 40 -14.27 -3.20 12.02
C PRO A 40 -15.14 -4.18 12.82
N GLN A 41 -16.34 -4.48 12.31
CA GLN A 41 -17.39 -5.24 13.01
C GLN A 41 -17.84 -6.53 12.29
N SER A 42 -17.71 -6.61 10.95
CA SER A 42 -18.18 -7.78 10.20
C SER A 42 -17.15 -8.91 10.09
N LYS A 43 -17.61 -10.13 9.78
CA LYS A 43 -16.78 -11.36 9.71
C LYS A 43 -15.60 -11.26 8.73
N ASN A 44 -15.69 -10.43 7.70
CA ASN A 44 -14.66 -10.25 6.67
C ASN A 44 -13.93 -8.90 6.78
N GLU A 45 -14.08 -8.21 7.91
CA GLU A 45 -13.38 -6.96 8.19
C GLU A 45 -12.20 -7.21 9.14
N GLY A 46 -11.17 -6.38 9.04
CA GLY A 46 -9.99 -6.45 9.88
C GLY A 46 -8.71 -6.11 9.14
N ILE A 47 -7.61 -6.71 9.58
CA ILE A 47 -6.29 -6.56 8.96
C ILE A 47 -5.96 -7.83 8.20
N TYR A 48 -5.96 -7.72 6.88
CA TYR A 48 -5.43 -8.74 5.99
C TYR A 48 -3.91 -8.70 6.03
N TYR A 49 -3.24 -9.83 6.25
CA TYR A 49 -1.79 -9.88 6.39
C TYR A 49 -1.15 -11.03 5.63
N ARG A 50 0.12 -10.83 5.25
CA ARG A 50 1.04 -11.89 4.88
C ARG A 50 2.47 -11.51 5.26
N ILE A 51 3.30 -12.52 5.45
CA ILE A 51 4.71 -12.36 5.79
C ILE A 51 5.53 -12.67 4.55
N ILE A 52 6.33 -11.71 4.11
CA ILE A 52 7.17 -11.80 2.93
C ILE A 52 8.62 -11.89 3.40
N LYS A 53 9.32 -12.94 2.98
CA LYS A 53 10.74 -13.18 3.28
C LYS A 53 11.54 -13.12 1.99
N SER A 54 12.43 -12.15 1.86
CA SER A 54 13.36 -12.04 0.74
C SER A 54 14.80 -12.06 1.25
N GLU A 55 15.76 -11.98 0.34
CA GLU A 55 17.18 -11.74 0.68
C GLU A 55 17.40 -10.43 1.47
N HIS A 56 16.48 -9.46 1.36
CA HIS A 56 16.53 -8.19 2.09
C HIS A 56 15.96 -8.28 3.51
N GLY A 57 15.34 -9.41 3.87
CA GLY A 57 14.81 -9.69 5.19
C GLY A 57 13.31 -9.99 5.20
N LYS A 58 12.68 -9.74 6.35
CA LYS A 58 11.28 -10.13 6.60
C LYS A 58 10.38 -8.90 6.73
N CYS A 59 9.28 -8.89 6.00
CA CYS A 59 8.27 -7.84 6.04
C CYS A 59 6.90 -8.43 6.32
N ILE A 60 6.17 -7.87 7.29
CA ILE A 60 4.74 -8.13 7.47
C ILE A 60 4.00 -7.06 6.69
N GLN A 61 3.33 -7.48 5.62
CA GLN A 61 2.45 -6.62 4.86
C GLN A 61 1.04 -6.71 5.45
N CYS A 62 0.48 -5.56 5.81
CA CYS A 62 -0.85 -5.42 6.36
C CYS A 62 -1.71 -4.54 5.46
N ILE A 63 -2.95 -4.95 5.21
CA ILE A 63 -3.98 -4.18 4.50
C ILE A 63 -5.23 -4.20 5.34
N SER A 64 -5.73 -3.03 5.67
CA SER A 64 -6.93 -2.90 6.49
C SER A 64 -8.19 -2.84 5.61
N PHE A 65 -9.28 -3.50 6.01
CA PHE A 65 -10.54 -3.55 5.26
C PHE A 65 -11.79 -3.46 6.17
N TRP A 66 -12.75 -2.61 5.80
CA TRP A 66 -14.05 -2.40 6.46
C TRP A 66 -15.20 -2.56 5.47
N ASN A 67 -16.35 -3.12 5.88
CA ASN A 67 -17.49 -3.35 4.98
C ASN A 67 -18.24 -2.04 4.66
N ARG A 68 -18.00 -0.96 5.42
CA ARG A 68 -18.47 0.39 5.05
C ARG A 68 -17.74 0.93 3.82
N GLN A 69 -16.54 0.42 3.54
CA GLN A 69 -15.88 0.53 2.24
C GLN A 69 -16.55 -0.52 1.35
N TRP A 70 -17.64 -0.13 0.67
CA TRP A 70 -18.39 -0.99 -0.26
C TRP A 70 -17.50 -1.37 -1.46
N PHE A 71 -16.61 -2.33 -1.23
CA PHE A 71 -15.39 -2.54 -2.01
C PHE A 71 -14.53 -1.26 -2.12
N PRO A 72 -13.22 -1.38 -2.28
CA PRO A 72 -12.37 -0.22 -2.51
C PRO A 72 -12.76 0.39 -3.86
N TYR A 73 -13.62 1.39 -3.88
CA TYR A 73 -14.06 2.08 -5.10
C TYR A 73 -13.09 3.21 -5.43
N HIS A 74 -12.55 3.83 -4.38
CA HIS A 74 -11.54 4.84 -4.46
C HIS A 74 -10.18 4.26 -4.08
N ILE A 75 -9.14 4.80 -4.71
CA ILE A 75 -7.73 4.49 -4.45
C ILE A 75 -7.29 4.77 -3.00
N HIS A 76 -8.16 5.42 -2.25
CA HIS A 76 -7.99 5.84 -0.87
C HIS A 76 -8.62 4.86 0.10
N ASP A 77 -9.31 3.83 -0.37
CA ASP A 77 -9.97 2.87 0.52
C ASP A 77 -9.00 1.78 1.02
N TYR A 78 -7.76 1.78 0.53
CA TYR A 78 -6.72 0.89 1.01
C TYR A 78 -5.75 1.64 1.91
N HIS A 79 -5.56 1.11 3.12
CA HIS A 79 -4.55 1.63 4.05
C HIS A 79 -3.54 0.56 4.38
N PRO A 80 -2.57 0.34 3.49
CA PRO A 80 -1.51 -0.58 3.77
C PRO A 80 -0.55 0.02 4.78
N PHE A 81 -0.03 -0.84 5.63
CA PHE A 81 1.17 -0.55 6.40
C PHE A 81 2.05 -1.78 6.41
N PHE A 82 3.34 -1.57 6.61
CA PHE A 82 4.36 -2.58 6.47
C PHE A 82 5.25 -2.55 7.71
N ILE A 83 5.49 -3.70 8.31
CA ILE A 83 6.36 -3.85 9.47
C ILE A 83 7.58 -4.64 9.04
N TYR A 84 8.73 -3.97 9.00
CA TYR A 84 9.99 -4.59 8.59
C TYR A 84 10.71 -5.11 9.82
N LEU A 85 11.08 -6.39 9.75
CA LEU A 85 11.67 -7.15 10.82
C LEU A 85 13.13 -7.48 10.51
N ASP A 86 13.94 -7.61 11.55
CA ASP A 86 15.24 -8.28 11.47
C ASP A 86 15.09 -9.81 11.58
N ASP A 87 16.22 -10.52 11.53
CA ASP A 87 16.25 -12.00 11.59
C ASP A 87 15.75 -12.55 12.93
N LYS A 88 15.77 -11.74 13.99
CA LYS A 88 15.31 -12.09 15.34
C LYS A 88 13.86 -11.67 15.60
N ASN A 89 13.15 -11.18 14.57
CA ASN A 89 11.80 -10.62 14.61
C ASN A 89 11.66 -9.32 15.42
N PHE A 90 12.72 -8.53 15.57
CA PHE A 90 12.60 -7.16 16.06
C PHE A 90 12.16 -6.23 14.95
N VAL A 91 11.26 -5.31 15.26
CA VAL A 91 10.80 -4.28 14.30
C VAL A 91 11.91 -3.26 14.07
N LYS A 92 12.40 -3.18 12.83
CA LYS A 92 13.39 -2.19 12.38
C LYS A 92 12.73 -0.84 12.13
N PHE A 93 11.65 -0.86 11.35
CA PHE A 93 10.86 0.31 11.01
C PHE A 93 9.47 -0.11 10.53
N ILE A 94 8.55 0.84 10.57
CA ILE A 94 7.18 0.70 10.06
C ILE A 94 7.00 1.71 8.92
N LEU A 95 6.43 1.27 7.80
CA LEU A 95 5.94 2.16 6.76
C LEU A 95 4.42 2.24 6.86
N ILE A 96 3.90 3.46 6.94
CA ILE A 96 2.46 3.73 6.85
C ILE A 96 2.20 4.41 5.52
N ASP A 97 1.27 3.88 4.74
CA ASP A 97 0.89 4.41 3.45
C ASP A 97 -0.57 4.86 3.48
N ASP A 98 -0.78 6.15 3.29
CA ASP A 98 -2.10 6.76 3.39
C ASP A 98 -2.89 6.76 2.07
N GLY A 99 -2.37 6.14 0.99
CA GLY A 99 -3.06 5.99 -0.30
C GLY A 99 -3.20 7.31 -1.10
N HIS A 100 -3.01 8.46 -0.45
CA HIS A 100 -3.24 9.76 -1.03
C HIS A 100 -1.94 10.44 -1.47
N HIS A 101 -0.89 10.44 -0.64
CA HIS A 101 0.18 11.41 -0.85
C HIS A 101 1.60 10.86 -0.60
N TYR A 102 1.87 10.13 0.50
CA TYR A 102 3.24 9.73 0.89
C TYR A 102 3.27 8.53 1.85
N SER A 103 4.28 7.65 1.74
CA SER A 103 4.54 6.71 2.85
C SER A 103 5.39 7.43 3.84
N LYS A 104 5.00 7.29 5.10
CA LYS A 104 5.81 7.71 6.22
C LYS A 104 6.58 6.50 6.73
N MET A 105 7.90 6.64 6.80
CA MET A 105 8.74 5.72 7.54
C MET A 105 8.84 6.17 8.99
N ILE A 106 8.60 5.24 9.91
CA ILE A 106 8.87 5.38 11.34
C ILE A 106 10.00 4.42 11.68
N LYS A 107 11.20 4.97 11.94
CA LYS A 107 12.32 4.18 12.46
C LYS A 107 12.14 3.92 13.94
N ILE A 108 12.37 2.68 14.37
CA ILE A 108 12.33 2.33 15.80
C ILE A 108 13.69 2.64 16.41
N SER A 109 13.73 3.70 17.21
CA SER A 109 14.94 4.11 17.94
C SER A 109 15.11 3.30 19.23
N LYS A 110 16.33 3.28 19.80
CA LYS A 110 16.61 2.58 21.07
C LYS A 110 15.69 3.02 22.22
N ASN A 111 15.30 4.29 22.23
CA ASN A 111 14.46 4.88 23.28
C ASN A 111 12.98 4.46 23.18
N GLN A 112 12.59 3.81 22.08
CA GLN A 112 11.24 3.30 21.86
C GLN A 112 11.13 1.79 22.14
N ILE A 113 12.22 1.13 22.52
CA ILE A 113 12.21 -0.28 22.89
C ILE A 113 11.36 -0.46 24.15
N GLY A 114 10.44 -1.42 24.13
CA GLY A 114 9.47 -1.70 25.19
C GLY A 114 8.28 -0.76 25.21
N THR A 115 8.14 0.15 24.23
CA THR A 115 7.02 1.10 24.19
C THR A 115 5.89 0.67 23.26
N ASP A 116 4.70 1.19 23.54
CA ASP A 116 3.55 1.06 22.65
C ASP A 116 3.65 2.06 21.50
N PHE A 117 3.65 1.54 20.28
CA PHE A 117 3.51 2.29 19.05
C PHE A 117 2.07 2.29 18.59
N ARG A 118 1.42 3.45 18.51
CA ARG A 118 0.02 3.53 18.10
C ARG A 118 -0.11 3.85 16.62
N ILE A 119 -0.89 3.07 15.89
CA ILE A 119 -1.38 3.35 14.54
C ILE A 119 -2.89 3.64 14.64
N SER A 120 -3.29 4.81 14.16
CA SER A 120 -4.64 5.35 14.29
C SER A 120 -5.28 5.55 12.92
N PHE A 121 -6.49 5.03 12.75
CA PHE A 121 -7.38 5.27 11.61
C PHE A 121 -8.17 6.56 11.89
N PHE A 122 -8.10 7.55 10.98
CA PHE A 122 -8.47 8.94 11.29
C PHE A 122 -9.89 9.39 10.85
N LEU A 123 -10.54 8.75 9.87
CA LEU A 123 -11.77 9.26 9.24
C LEU A 123 -12.68 8.16 8.65
N PRO A 124 -13.93 8.48 8.26
CA PRO A 124 -14.85 7.56 7.57
C PRO A 124 -14.29 6.92 6.30
N ASP A 125 -13.40 7.62 5.59
CA ASP A 125 -12.68 7.16 4.37
C ASP A 125 -11.14 7.01 4.61
N HIS A 126 -10.77 6.85 5.89
CA HIS A 126 -9.73 5.94 6.41
C HIS A 126 -8.19 6.20 6.34
N GLY A 127 -7.65 7.41 6.17
CA GLY A 127 -6.19 7.63 6.32
C GLY A 127 -5.54 7.16 7.65
N LEU A 128 -4.30 6.64 7.61
CA LEU A 128 -3.52 6.15 8.77
C LEU A 128 -2.59 7.20 9.38
N THR A 129 -2.41 7.22 10.71
CA THR A 129 -1.47 8.11 11.40
C THR A 129 -0.90 7.51 12.68
N ASP A 130 0.33 7.85 13.02
CA ASP A 130 1.00 7.49 14.28
C ASP A 130 0.98 8.64 15.32
N ARG A 131 0.49 9.81 14.94
CA ARG A 131 0.56 11.03 15.77
C ARG A 131 -0.59 11.15 16.77
N LEU A 132 -1.72 10.50 16.51
CA LEU A 132 -2.91 10.62 17.35
C LEU A 132 -2.88 9.58 18.46
N LYS A 133 -2.67 10.06 19.69
CA LYS A 133 -2.82 9.29 20.93
C LYS A 133 -4.24 9.36 21.51
N ILE A 134 -5.18 9.85 20.73
CA ILE A 134 -6.61 9.94 21.04
C ILE A 134 -7.38 9.03 20.08
N GLY A 135 -8.45 8.40 20.56
CA GLY A 135 -9.23 7.44 19.78
C GLY A 135 -9.48 6.13 20.53
N ARG A 136 -10.47 5.37 20.04
CA ARG A 136 -10.88 4.08 20.61
C ARG A 136 -9.90 3.00 20.16
N ILE A 137 -9.19 2.41 21.11
CA ILE A 137 -8.33 1.25 20.86
C ILE A 137 -9.22 0.05 20.50
N PHE A 138 -8.77 -0.76 19.54
CA PHE A 138 -9.44 -2.00 19.18
C PHE A 138 -8.42 -3.09 18.84
N LYS A 139 -8.83 -4.35 19.02
CA LYS A 139 -8.06 -5.51 18.56
C LYS A 139 -8.58 -5.90 17.18
N PRO A 140 -7.78 -5.81 16.11
CA PRO A 140 -8.23 -6.20 14.78
C PRO A 140 -8.36 -7.73 14.68
N LYS A 141 -9.25 -8.20 13.79
CA LYS A 141 -9.17 -9.56 13.29
C LYS A 141 -8.03 -9.67 12.28
N LEU A 142 -7.05 -10.54 12.54
CA LEU A 142 -5.97 -10.83 11.60
C LEU A 142 -6.41 -11.92 10.60
N ILE A 143 -6.48 -11.56 9.33
CA ILE A 143 -6.97 -12.42 8.24
C ILE A 143 -5.83 -12.72 7.27
N PRO A 144 -5.52 -13.98 6.93
CA PRO A 144 -4.49 -14.28 5.93
C PRO A 144 -4.84 -13.70 4.55
N LEU A 145 -3.96 -12.87 3.99
CA LEU A 145 -4.07 -12.32 2.64
C LEU A 145 -3.63 -13.37 1.60
N LYS A 146 -4.52 -14.32 1.31
CA LYS A 146 -4.27 -15.36 0.31
C LYS A 146 -4.33 -14.81 -1.11
N PRO A 147 -3.62 -15.41 -2.09
CA PRO A 147 -3.65 -14.98 -3.49
C PRO A 147 -5.06 -14.85 -4.07
N LYS A 148 -5.97 -15.81 -3.76
CA LYS A 148 -7.38 -15.76 -4.18
C LYS A 148 -8.11 -14.51 -3.70
N GLN A 149 -7.76 -13.97 -2.53
CA GLN A 149 -8.37 -12.75 -2.01
C GLN A 149 -7.91 -11.52 -2.81
N ILE A 150 -6.60 -11.46 -3.13
CA ILE A 150 -6.02 -10.42 -3.98
C ILE A 150 -6.69 -10.45 -5.36
N ILE A 151 -6.81 -11.63 -5.96
CA ILE A 151 -7.47 -11.82 -7.26
C ILE A 151 -8.92 -11.35 -7.22
N LYS A 152 -9.68 -11.72 -6.18
CA LYS A 152 -11.08 -11.27 -6.02
C LYS A 152 -11.20 -9.74 -5.95
N TRP A 153 -10.26 -9.07 -5.28
CA TRP A 153 -10.26 -7.61 -5.22
C TRP A 153 -9.89 -6.98 -6.57
N TRP A 154 -9.01 -7.63 -7.34
CA TRP A 154 -8.50 -7.10 -8.61
C TRP A 154 -9.43 -7.34 -9.82
N ILE A 155 -10.33 -8.32 -9.77
CA ILE A 155 -11.28 -8.59 -10.87
C ILE A 155 -12.46 -7.60 -10.88
N ILE A 156 -12.72 -6.90 -9.77
CA ILE A 156 -13.83 -5.96 -9.65
C ILE A 156 -13.47 -4.67 -10.39
N ASN A 157 -14.04 -4.44 -11.58
CA ASN A 157 -13.76 -3.30 -12.47
C ASN A 157 -14.09 -1.93 -11.85
N ASN A 158 -13.25 -1.45 -10.94
CA ASN A 158 -13.38 -0.17 -10.26
C ASN A 158 -12.05 0.61 -10.24
N MET A 159 -12.12 1.92 -9.97
CA MET A 159 -10.98 2.83 -10.12
C MET A 159 -9.80 2.52 -9.18
N ALA A 160 -10.01 1.76 -8.10
CA ALA A 160 -9.01 1.55 -7.06
C ALA A 160 -8.01 0.40 -7.34
N GLN A 161 -8.15 -0.33 -8.46
CA GLN A 161 -7.37 -1.54 -8.77
C GLN A 161 -5.84 -1.35 -8.78
N LEU A 162 -5.34 -0.13 -9.04
CA LEU A 162 -3.96 0.05 -9.49
C LEU A 162 -2.93 0.49 -8.47
N LYS A 163 -3.25 1.20 -7.39
CA LYS A 163 -2.19 1.65 -6.46
C LYS A 163 -1.59 0.56 -5.59
N LEU A 164 -2.03 -0.68 -5.79
CA LEU A 164 -1.66 -1.82 -4.98
C LEU A 164 -0.75 -2.80 -5.69
N ARG A 165 -0.58 -2.72 -7.00
CA ARG A 165 0.05 -3.83 -7.71
C ARG A 165 1.53 -3.95 -7.37
N THR A 166 2.29 -2.87 -7.48
CA THR A 166 3.73 -2.92 -7.19
C THR A 166 4.05 -3.12 -5.71
N LYS A 167 3.30 -2.49 -4.79
CA LYS A 167 3.54 -2.60 -3.34
C LYS A 167 3.00 -3.86 -2.71
N LEU A 168 1.85 -4.35 -3.19
CA LEU A 168 1.35 -5.61 -2.68
C LEU A 168 2.31 -6.69 -3.09
N ILE A 169 2.69 -6.74 -4.37
CA ILE A 169 3.61 -7.75 -4.89
C ILE A 169 4.94 -7.70 -4.15
N ASP A 170 5.69 -6.60 -4.19
CA ASP A 170 7.04 -6.57 -3.62
C ASP A 170 7.23 -5.41 -2.61
N PRO A 171 7.27 -5.70 -1.30
CA PRO A 171 7.53 -4.68 -0.27
C PRO A 171 8.98 -4.18 -0.28
N TYR A 172 9.89 -4.76 -1.08
CA TYR A 172 11.27 -4.28 -1.19
C TYR A 172 11.54 -3.57 -2.51
N LYS A 173 10.51 -3.35 -3.33
CA LYS A 173 10.68 -2.68 -4.61
C LYS A 173 11.33 -1.31 -4.42
N LYS A 174 12.36 -1.02 -5.22
CA LYS A 174 13.07 0.26 -5.22
C LYS A 174 12.07 1.42 -5.35
N GLY A 175 12.21 2.42 -4.48
CA GLY A 175 11.30 3.58 -4.40
C GLY A 175 10.14 3.42 -3.41
N LEU A 176 9.89 2.21 -2.88
CA LEU A 176 8.86 1.99 -1.86
C LEU A 176 9.31 2.49 -0.47
N ILE A 177 10.54 2.14 -0.09
CA ILE A 177 11.13 2.53 1.20
C ILE A 177 11.76 3.91 1.01
N PRO A 178 11.28 4.98 1.69
CA PRO A 178 11.84 6.31 1.53
C PRO A 178 13.27 6.34 2.06
N GLU A 179 14.21 6.86 1.26
CA GLU A 179 15.62 7.02 1.67
C GLU A 179 15.79 8.10 2.75
N SER A 180 14.88 9.09 2.77
CA SER A 180 14.85 10.18 3.75
C SER A 180 13.43 10.37 4.31
N GLU A 181 13.32 10.76 5.59
CA GLU A 181 12.02 11.13 6.15
C GLU A 181 11.44 12.35 5.40
N PRO A 182 10.17 12.30 4.97
CA PRO A 182 9.55 13.44 4.33
C PRO A 182 9.49 14.63 5.29
N LYS A 183 9.91 15.81 4.82
CA LYS A 183 10.00 17.04 5.63
C LYS A 183 8.65 17.62 6.09
N LYS A 184 7.51 17.11 5.61
CA LYS A 184 6.18 17.69 5.86
C LYS A 184 5.23 16.73 6.57
N ASP A 185 4.39 17.29 7.42
CA ASP A 185 3.46 16.57 8.28
C ASP A 185 2.18 16.16 7.53
N SER A 186 1.99 14.85 7.36
CA SER A 186 0.80 14.28 6.72
C SER A 186 -0.48 14.57 7.51
N LEU A 187 -0.40 14.80 8.82
CA LEU A 187 -1.57 15.16 9.62
C LEU A 187 -2.04 16.59 9.33
N ILE A 188 -1.12 17.55 9.28
CA ILE A 188 -1.42 18.95 8.92
C ILE A 188 -2.03 19.03 7.52
N TYR A 189 -1.46 18.29 6.57
CA TYR A 189 -2.03 18.18 5.22
C TYR A 189 -3.50 17.71 5.27
N ARG A 190 -3.79 16.64 6.03
CA ARG A 190 -5.14 16.07 6.14
C ARG A 190 -6.13 17.06 6.74
N ILE A 191 -5.73 17.73 7.81
CA ILE A 191 -6.57 18.74 8.48
C ILE A 191 -6.92 19.88 7.51
N ASN A 192 -5.96 20.38 6.73
CA ASN A 192 -6.20 21.40 5.71
C ASN A 192 -7.12 20.95 4.56
N HIS A 193 -7.23 19.65 4.26
CA HIS A 193 -8.12 19.13 3.22
C HIS A 193 -9.58 18.97 3.67
N ILE A 194 -9.79 18.77 4.97
CA ILE A 194 -11.14 18.58 5.56
C ILE A 194 -11.76 19.94 5.90
N THR A 195 -10.93 20.96 6.05
CA THR A 195 -11.35 22.30 6.45
C THR A 195 -11.48 23.20 5.21
N THR A 196 -12.47 24.09 5.21
CA THR A 196 -12.70 25.04 4.11
C THR A 196 -11.68 26.19 4.09
N PHE A 197 -10.75 26.21 5.04
CA PHE A 197 -9.69 27.20 5.19
C PHE A 197 -8.38 26.50 5.55
N ASN A 198 -7.27 26.91 4.92
CA ASN A 198 -5.96 26.37 5.23
C ASN A 198 -5.55 26.79 6.65
N ILE A 199 -5.52 25.84 7.59
CA ILE A 199 -5.10 26.08 8.98
C ILE A 199 -3.59 26.40 9.02
N ILE A 200 -2.81 25.90 8.06
CA ILE A 200 -1.37 26.16 7.94
C ILE A 200 -0.99 26.44 6.48
N HIS A 201 -0.34 27.57 6.23
CA HIS A 201 0.12 28.00 4.91
C HIS A 201 1.23 27.06 4.39
N GLN A 202 1.08 26.51 3.19
CA GLN A 202 2.08 25.60 2.60
C GLN A 202 3.08 26.38 1.73
N PRO A 203 4.39 26.36 2.01
CA PRO A 203 5.38 26.70 0.99
C PRO A 203 5.45 25.54 -0.03
N MET A 204 5.53 25.85 -1.33
CA MET A 204 5.71 24.85 -2.39
C MET A 204 6.97 24.02 -2.10
N ASN A 205 6.81 22.70 -2.00
CA ASN A 205 7.94 21.81 -2.19
C ASN A 205 7.49 20.45 -2.73
N SER A 206 8.28 19.94 -3.67
CA SER A 206 7.88 19.24 -4.89
C SER A 206 8.19 17.75 -4.93
N LEU A 207 8.58 17.15 -3.80
CA LEU A 207 8.83 15.71 -3.77
C LEU A 207 7.54 14.98 -3.44
N ARG A 208 6.80 14.60 -4.49
CA ARG A 208 5.69 13.64 -4.53
C ARG A 208 6.24 12.21 -4.67
N TYR A 209 6.56 11.53 -3.58
CA TYR A 209 6.67 10.07 -3.58
C TYR A 209 5.26 9.46 -3.44
N THR A 210 4.42 9.74 -4.43
CA THR A 210 3.11 9.08 -4.52
C THR A 210 3.33 7.71 -5.11
N PHE A 211 2.79 6.68 -4.48
CA PHE A 211 2.88 5.32 -4.99
C PHE A 211 1.86 5.00 -6.09
N ARG A 212 1.77 5.87 -7.08
CA ARG A 212 0.98 5.59 -8.27
C ARG A 212 1.74 4.55 -9.08
N ASP A 213 1.02 3.61 -9.69
CA ASP A 213 1.69 2.72 -10.64
C ASP A 213 2.22 3.60 -11.78
N GLU A 214 3.54 3.52 -11.97
CA GLU A 214 4.26 4.28 -12.97
C GLU A 214 4.33 3.47 -14.25
N VAL A 215 3.96 4.12 -15.34
CA VAL A 215 4.03 3.57 -16.68
C VAL A 215 5.06 4.37 -17.46
N VAL A 216 5.99 3.64 -18.05
CA VAL A 216 7.10 4.24 -18.80
C VAL A 216 6.78 4.12 -20.27
N CYS A 217 6.76 5.25 -20.97
CA CYS A 217 6.62 5.24 -22.42
C CYS A 217 7.72 4.35 -23.04
N PRO A 218 7.38 3.34 -23.86
CA PRO A 218 8.37 2.43 -24.42
C PRO A 218 9.34 3.15 -25.37
N VAL A 219 8.89 4.26 -25.98
CA VAL A 219 9.65 5.07 -26.94
C VAL A 219 10.57 6.08 -26.23
N CYS A 220 10.01 7.07 -25.53
CA CYS A 220 10.79 8.18 -24.98
C CYS A 220 11.19 8.01 -23.50
N LYS A 221 10.84 6.89 -22.87
CA LYS A 221 11.10 6.58 -21.46
C LYS A 221 10.52 7.58 -20.46
N GLU A 222 9.64 8.46 -20.91
CA GLU A 222 8.92 9.38 -20.04
C GLU A 222 7.97 8.58 -19.14
N MET A 223 7.97 8.92 -17.86
CA MET A 223 7.14 8.31 -16.85
C MET A 223 5.80 9.04 -16.73
N SER A 224 4.71 8.28 -16.71
CA SER A 224 3.36 8.74 -16.44
C SER A 224 2.78 7.96 -15.28
N THR A 225 2.01 8.62 -14.42
CA THR A 225 1.30 7.95 -13.32
C THR A 225 -0.08 7.50 -13.79
N LEU A 226 -0.48 6.30 -13.40
CA LEU A 226 -1.81 5.77 -13.68
C LEU A 226 -2.63 5.59 -12.42
N ASP A 227 -3.87 6.05 -12.49
CA ASP A 227 -4.85 5.88 -11.44
C ASP A 227 -5.80 4.70 -11.73
N PHE A 228 -6.06 4.36 -13.02
CA PHE A 228 -6.92 3.23 -13.42
C PHE A 228 -6.48 2.48 -14.70
N LEU A 229 -6.69 1.16 -14.75
CA LEU A 229 -6.54 0.29 -15.94
C LEU A 229 -7.74 -0.68 -15.92
N PRO A 230 -8.58 -0.71 -16.97
CA PRO A 230 -9.71 -1.62 -17.02
C PRO A 230 -9.31 -3.10 -17.08
N VAL A 231 -10.13 -3.96 -16.48
CA VAL A 231 -10.04 -5.42 -16.58
C VAL A 231 -10.70 -5.89 -17.87
N TYR A 232 -10.06 -6.83 -18.54
CA TYR A 232 -10.54 -7.54 -19.71
C TYR A 232 -10.45 -9.04 -19.44
N LYS A 233 -11.35 -9.78 -20.07
CA LYS A 233 -11.33 -11.23 -20.09
C LYS A 233 -11.02 -11.67 -21.51
N ASP A 234 -9.96 -12.46 -21.65
CA ASP A 234 -9.63 -13.16 -22.88
C ASP A 234 -10.71 -14.21 -23.14
N GLN A 235 -11.36 -14.15 -24.30
CA GLN A 235 -12.45 -15.05 -24.64
C GLN A 235 -11.94 -16.44 -25.04
N GLU A 236 -10.69 -16.56 -25.51
CA GLU A 236 -10.11 -17.81 -25.96
C GLU A 236 -9.49 -18.58 -24.80
N THR A 237 -8.81 -17.86 -23.91
CA THR A 237 -8.07 -18.50 -22.81
C THR A 237 -8.78 -18.44 -21.46
N ASP A 238 -9.94 -17.77 -21.38
CA ASP A 238 -10.69 -17.48 -20.14
C ASP A 238 -9.90 -16.67 -19.10
N PHE A 239 -8.74 -16.11 -19.47
CA PHE A 239 -7.85 -15.40 -18.56
C PHE A 239 -8.20 -13.93 -18.46
N PHE A 240 -8.06 -13.38 -17.25
CA PHE A 240 -8.20 -11.95 -17.05
C PHE A 240 -6.87 -11.25 -17.37
N PHE A 241 -6.95 -9.99 -17.78
CA PHE A 241 -5.82 -9.08 -17.89
C PHE A 241 -6.27 -7.64 -17.66
N LEU A 242 -5.41 -6.77 -17.18
CA LEU A 242 -5.68 -5.32 -17.22
C LEU A 242 -5.17 -4.77 -18.55
N LYS A 243 -5.84 -3.85 -19.20
CA LYS A 243 -5.33 -3.23 -20.44
C LYS A 243 -5.74 -1.75 -20.50
N ASN A 244 -4.89 -0.88 -21.01
CA ASN A 244 -5.27 0.50 -21.29
C ASN A 244 -4.46 1.07 -22.47
N GLU A 245 -5.05 1.98 -23.22
CA GLU A 245 -4.36 2.75 -24.24
C GLU A 245 -3.85 4.06 -23.64
N MET A 246 -2.60 4.39 -23.91
CA MET A 246 -1.86 5.49 -23.29
C MET A 246 -1.30 6.42 -24.35
N LYS A 247 -1.15 7.69 -23.99
CA LYS A 247 -0.40 8.69 -24.74
C LYS A 247 0.52 9.45 -23.78
N CYS A 248 1.84 9.42 -24.00
CA CYS A 248 2.78 10.19 -23.17
C CYS A 248 2.75 11.69 -23.52
N LYS A 249 3.44 12.55 -22.74
CA LYS A 249 3.42 14.01 -22.99
C LYS A 249 4.11 14.37 -24.30
N ASN A 250 5.09 13.56 -24.72
CA ASN A 250 5.73 13.67 -26.03
C ASN A 250 4.86 13.12 -27.19
N GLY A 251 3.63 12.69 -26.93
CA GLY A 251 2.65 12.35 -27.96
C GLY A 251 2.67 10.92 -28.47
N HIS A 252 3.61 10.07 -28.02
CA HIS A 252 3.65 8.65 -28.40
C HIS A 252 2.45 7.90 -27.84
N LYS A 253 1.74 7.17 -28.70
CA LYS A 253 0.67 6.25 -28.31
C LYS A 253 1.26 4.87 -28.05
N PHE A 254 0.75 4.19 -27.03
CA PHE A 254 1.13 2.81 -26.70
C PHE A 254 0.03 2.17 -25.85
N THR A 255 -0.06 0.85 -25.88
CA THR A 255 -0.96 0.07 -25.03
C THR A 255 -0.17 -0.59 -23.91
N ILE A 256 -0.74 -0.60 -22.72
CA ILE A 256 -0.22 -1.37 -21.58
C ILE A 256 -1.15 -2.53 -21.26
N LYS A 257 -0.58 -3.67 -20.84
CA LYS A 257 -1.35 -4.83 -20.38
C LYS A 257 -0.75 -5.44 -19.11
N TYR A 258 -1.57 -5.72 -18.10
CA TYR A 258 -1.22 -6.63 -17.01
C TYR A 258 -1.63 -8.05 -17.34
N ASN A 259 -0.67 -8.95 -17.52
CA ASN A 259 -0.96 -10.36 -17.49
C ASN A 259 -0.97 -10.88 -16.03
N PHE A 260 -2.14 -11.27 -15.52
CA PHE A 260 -2.28 -11.78 -14.14
C PHE A 260 -1.61 -13.14 -13.93
N GLN A 261 -1.47 -13.97 -14.97
CA GLN A 261 -0.84 -15.28 -14.85
C GLN A 261 0.66 -15.17 -14.64
N GLU A 262 1.28 -14.27 -15.39
CA GLU A 262 2.72 -14.05 -15.37
C GLU A 262 3.15 -12.92 -14.42
N GLY A 263 2.20 -12.20 -13.82
CA GLY A 263 2.54 -11.10 -12.92
C GLY A 263 3.21 -9.90 -13.61
N LYS A 264 3.10 -9.73 -14.94
CA LYS A 264 3.92 -8.78 -15.72
C LYS A 264 3.16 -7.62 -16.39
N MET A 265 3.82 -6.47 -16.54
CA MET A 265 3.38 -5.36 -17.40
C MET A 265 3.98 -5.53 -18.80
N GLU A 266 3.12 -5.52 -19.82
CA GLU A 266 3.49 -5.58 -21.23
C GLU A 266 3.18 -4.25 -21.89
N TYR A 267 4.02 -3.86 -22.85
CA TYR A 267 3.88 -2.62 -23.62
C TYR A 267 3.82 -2.96 -25.10
N PHE A 268 2.82 -2.43 -25.80
CA PHE A 268 2.62 -2.60 -27.23
C PHE A 268 2.56 -1.21 -27.87
N ASN A 269 3.15 -1.06 -29.06
CA ASN A 269 2.97 0.14 -29.86
C ASN A 269 1.79 -0.01 -30.81
#